data_AF-A0A955E4A8-F1
#
_entry.id   AF-A0A955E4A8-F1
#
_cell.length_a   1.000
_cell.length_b   1.000
_cell.length_c   1.000
_cell.angle_alpha   90.00
_cell.angle_beta   90.00
_cell.angle_gamma   90.00
#
_symmetry.space_group_name_H-M   'P 1'
#
loop_
_entity.id
_entity.type
_entity.pdbx_description
1 polymer ?
#
loop_
_entity_poly.entity_id
_entity_poly.type
_entity_poly.pdbx_seq_one_letter_code
_entity_poly.pdbx_strand_id
1 'polypeptide(L)'
;GQLDLRKLSGVAWMKGWGIVGVTMLVGCMNLAGLPYITSGFYSKDMILAEAFVTPGYSVIGWLLIGTAILTAYYTFRVYFRVFVGPQHAEPGDEHHDDHAHGEEHNHDAGQHGDHHSDHFHPHAPGWAINLVLCVLALASIAAISLAYIDKEAHHGWVGAMVHDSTAYFHSPYVDAAHHVTSGEVHAVDGPVGHKAPKAVLGMDAHSAMILISGCGAILGVLLAAFLHGPKGWQGLFIGGRTEAAKCRMDGIARMFGPIPKLAENKWYVDEIYHAILVAPLRVISHIFHWIDKLLVDGIVNLFGFIPRLFAWIIRPSQSGVLQGYAVNMAGGLVILLFVVLVVVMRAGGAA
;
A
#
# COMPACT_ATOMS: atom_id res chain seq x y z
N GLY A 1 -16.97 -6.38 7.59
CA GLY A 1 -17.09 -5.15 8.42
C GLY A 1 -17.45 -3.95 7.55
N GLN A 2 -18.01 -2.87 8.10
CA GLN A 2 -18.38 -1.69 7.30
C GLN A 2 -17.19 -0.72 7.12
N LEU A 3 -16.88 -0.34 5.88
CA LEU A 3 -15.78 0.59 5.56
C LEU A 3 -16.27 1.92 4.96
N ASP A 4 -17.53 2.04 4.58
CA ASP A 4 -18.07 3.29 4.03
C ASP A 4 -18.31 4.33 5.14
N LEU A 5 -17.60 5.47 5.04
CA LEU A 5 -17.71 6.63 5.92
C LEU A 5 -19.11 7.27 5.96
N ARG A 6 -19.99 6.93 5.01
CA ARG A 6 -21.39 7.39 4.95
C ARG A 6 -22.33 6.51 5.78
N LYS A 7 -21.92 5.27 6.05
CA LYS A 7 -22.71 4.24 6.72
C LYS A 7 -22.26 4.00 8.18
N LEU A 8 -21.21 4.68 8.62
CA LEU A 8 -20.65 4.58 9.97
C LEU A 8 -20.36 5.96 10.58
N SER A 9 -20.97 6.27 11.73
CA SER A 9 -20.80 7.54 12.44
C SER A 9 -21.07 7.44 13.95
N GLY A 10 -20.47 8.34 14.73
CA GLY A 10 -20.67 8.43 16.19
C GLY A 10 -19.99 7.33 17.01
N VAL A 11 -18.98 6.65 16.44
CA VAL A 11 -18.36 5.46 17.06
C VAL A 11 -17.75 5.75 18.42
N ALA A 12 -17.11 6.91 18.63
CA ALA A 12 -16.47 7.24 19.90
C ALA A 12 -17.45 7.28 21.09
N TRP A 13 -18.74 7.48 20.80
CA TRP A 13 -19.81 7.60 21.80
C TRP A 13 -20.59 6.31 22.00
N MET A 14 -20.28 5.26 21.23
CA MET A 14 -20.86 3.94 21.44
C MET A 14 -20.28 3.28 22.70
N LYS A 15 -21.08 2.48 23.39
CA LYS A 15 -20.65 1.81 24.62
C LYS A 15 -19.42 0.93 24.36
N GLY A 16 -18.33 1.17 25.07
CA GLY A 16 -17.07 0.42 24.96
C GLY A 16 -16.09 0.91 23.88
N TRP A 17 -16.47 1.90 23.05
CA TRP A 17 -15.64 2.40 21.94
C TRP A 17 -14.86 3.68 22.26
N GLY A 18 -15.03 4.25 23.45
CA GLY A 18 -14.38 5.52 23.85
C GLY A 18 -12.86 5.49 23.76
N ILE A 19 -12.22 4.36 24.10
CA ILE A 19 -10.76 4.19 23.99
C ILE A 19 -10.32 4.30 22.53
N VAL A 20 -11.05 3.67 21.60
CA VAL A 20 -10.76 3.75 20.16
C VAL A 20 -10.91 5.20 19.67
N GLY A 21 -11.94 5.90 20.12
CA GLY A 21 -12.17 7.30 19.77
C GLY A 21 -11.04 8.23 20.24
N VAL A 22 -10.54 8.06 21.47
CA VAL A 22 -9.46 8.88 22.01
C VAL A 22 -8.12 8.54 21.36
N THR A 23 -7.81 7.24 21.22
CA THR A 23 -6.53 6.81 20.62
C THR A 23 -6.45 7.19 19.13
N MET A 24 -7.57 7.11 18.40
CA MET A 24 -7.66 7.64 17.04
C MET A 24 -7.46 9.16 16.99
N LEU A 25 -8.01 9.92 17.95
CA LEU A 25 -7.80 11.37 18.02
C LEU A 25 -6.32 11.71 18.23
N VAL A 26 -5.64 11.02 19.14
CA VAL A 26 -4.20 11.19 19.38
C VAL A 26 -3.41 10.92 18.10
N GLY A 27 -3.74 9.85 17.39
CA GLY A 27 -3.14 9.55 16.09
C GLY A 27 -3.40 10.63 15.03
N CYS A 28 -4.63 11.13 14.95
CA CYS A 28 -5.01 12.20 14.02
C CYS A 28 -4.26 13.50 14.31
N MET A 29 -4.14 13.88 15.58
CA MET A 29 -3.35 15.04 16.00
C MET A 29 -1.89 14.86 15.59
N ASN A 30 -1.30 13.70 15.89
CA ASN A 30 0.11 13.44 15.60
C ASN A 30 0.42 13.46 14.10
N LEU A 31 -0.46 12.88 13.28
CA LEU A 31 -0.31 12.89 11.83
C LEU A 31 -0.55 14.28 11.22
N ALA A 32 -1.50 15.06 11.75
CA ALA A 32 -1.73 16.43 11.28
C ALA A 32 -0.58 17.38 11.63
N GLY A 33 0.22 17.06 12.66
CA GLY A 33 1.34 17.88 13.11
C GLY A 33 0.86 19.14 13.80
N LEU A 34 0.04 19.01 14.84
CA LEU A 34 -0.37 20.18 15.64
C LEU A 34 0.81 20.69 16.47
N PRO A 35 1.07 22.02 16.46
CA PRO A 35 2.25 22.59 17.11
C PRO A 35 2.21 22.34 18.63
N TYR A 36 3.39 22.08 19.21
CA TYR A 36 3.64 21.87 20.65
C TYR A 36 2.98 20.64 21.30
N ILE A 37 1.96 20.05 20.68
CA ILE A 37 1.17 18.93 21.24
C ILE A 37 1.62 17.59 20.66
N THR A 38 2.38 17.57 19.55
CA THR A 38 2.64 16.34 18.78
C THR A 38 4.10 16.20 18.37
N SER A 39 4.60 14.96 18.34
CA SER A 39 5.97 14.66 17.92
C SER A 39 6.13 14.78 16.40
N GLY A 40 5.07 14.44 15.66
CA GLY A 40 5.02 14.56 14.19
C GLY A 40 5.14 15.99 13.67
N PHE A 41 4.87 17.00 14.50
CA PHE A 41 5.12 18.40 14.14
C PHE A 41 6.61 18.67 13.94
N TYR A 42 7.46 18.28 14.89
CA TYR A 42 8.90 18.56 14.84
C TYR A 42 9.59 17.90 13.66
N SER A 43 9.24 16.64 13.35
CA SER A 43 9.82 15.93 12.21
C SER A 43 9.36 16.50 10.86
N LYS A 44 8.11 16.96 10.76
CA LYS A 44 7.60 17.61 9.53
C LYS A 44 8.15 19.01 9.34
N ASP A 45 8.16 19.82 10.40
CA ASP A 45 8.56 21.22 10.34
C ASP A 45 10.01 21.39 9.89
N MET A 46 10.91 20.55 10.39
CA MET A 46 12.31 20.57 10.00
C MET A 46 12.53 20.29 8.50
N ILE A 47 11.81 19.33 7.94
CA ILE A 47 11.89 19.02 6.49
C ILE A 47 11.33 20.19 5.66
N LEU A 48 10.23 20.81 6.13
CA LEU A 48 9.66 21.98 5.47
C LEU A 48 10.62 23.16 5.51
N ALA A 49 11.23 23.44 6.67
CA ALA A 49 12.20 24.52 6.84
C ALA A 49 13.41 24.34 5.93
N GLU A 50 13.95 23.12 5.86
CA GLU A 50 15.10 22.83 4.99
C GLU A 50 14.77 23.10 3.52
N ALA A 51 13.59 22.72 3.03
CA ALA A 51 13.17 22.95 1.64
C ALA A 51 13.13 24.44 1.25
N PHE A 52 12.95 25.36 2.20
CA PHE A 52 12.98 26.81 1.94
C PHE A 52 14.39 27.41 2.08
N VAL A 53 15.27 26.79 2.86
CA VAL A 53 16.66 27.24 3.03
C VAL A 53 17.51 26.81 1.84
N THR A 54 17.31 25.58 1.33
CA THR A 54 18.06 25.06 0.19
C THR A 54 17.70 25.80 -1.11
N PRO A 55 18.68 26.44 -1.80
CA PRO A 55 18.43 27.07 -3.10
C PRO A 55 17.85 26.07 -4.12
N GLY A 56 16.81 26.46 -4.86
CA GLY A 56 16.19 25.65 -5.91
C GLY A 56 15.04 24.74 -5.45
N TYR A 57 14.83 24.55 -4.14
CA TYR A 57 13.79 23.66 -3.59
C TYR A 57 12.53 24.38 -3.09
N SER A 58 12.46 25.71 -3.20
CA SER A 58 11.35 26.52 -2.69
C SER A 58 9.99 26.13 -3.26
N VAL A 59 9.93 25.67 -4.52
CA VAL A 59 8.70 25.17 -5.15
C VAL A 59 8.20 23.90 -4.45
N ILE A 60 9.11 22.99 -4.10
CA ILE A 60 8.79 21.78 -3.35
C ILE A 60 8.34 22.14 -1.93
N GLY A 61 8.97 23.14 -1.29
CA GLY A 61 8.54 23.67 0.00
C GLY A 61 7.07 24.13 0.00
N TRP A 62 6.65 24.91 -1.01
CA TRP A 62 5.24 25.32 -1.14
C TRP A 62 4.29 24.16 -1.37
N LEU A 63 4.69 23.17 -2.17
CA LEU A 63 3.91 21.95 -2.41
C LEU A 63 3.75 21.15 -1.11
N LEU A 64 4.80 21.04 -0.31
CA LEU A 64 4.78 20.35 0.99
C LEU A 64 3.86 21.04 1.99
N ILE A 65 3.83 22.37 2.04
CA ILE A 65 2.86 23.12 2.86
C ILE A 65 1.43 22.78 2.42
N GLY A 66 1.12 22.84 1.13
CA GLY A 66 -0.19 22.49 0.61
C GLY A 66 -0.60 21.04 0.95
N THR A 67 0.35 20.13 0.87
CA THR A 67 0.16 18.72 1.21
C THR A 67 -0.05 18.52 2.71
N ALA A 68 0.63 19.28 3.57
CA ALA A 68 0.43 19.25 5.02
C ALA A 68 -0.98 19.70 5.41
N ILE A 69 -1.51 20.76 4.78
CA ILE A 69 -2.89 21.22 4.98
C ILE A 69 -3.88 20.13 4.54
N LEU A 70 -3.66 19.53 3.36
CA LEU A 70 -4.51 18.45 2.86
C LEU A 70 -4.47 17.23 3.78
N THR A 71 -3.30 16.94 4.35
CA THR A 71 -3.09 15.87 5.35
C THR A 71 -3.93 16.08 6.59
N ALA A 72 -3.87 17.27 7.17
CA ALA A 72 -4.72 17.63 8.30
C ALA A 72 -6.22 17.51 7.93
N TYR A 73 -6.61 18.00 6.75
CA TYR A 73 -7.99 17.94 6.28
C TYR A 73 -8.52 16.51 6.13
N TYR A 74 -7.86 15.63 5.37
CA TYR A 74 -8.40 14.29 5.12
C TYR A 74 -8.36 13.43 6.39
N THR A 75 -7.36 13.63 7.26
CA THR A 75 -7.22 12.89 8.52
C THR A 75 -8.38 13.25 9.46
N PHE A 76 -8.63 14.54 9.66
CA PHE A 76 -9.73 14.99 10.51
C PHE A 76 -11.11 14.80 9.86
N ARG A 77 -11.21 14.76 8.52
CA ARG A 77 -12.43 14.33 7.83
C ARG A 77 -12.86 12.94 8.30
N VAL A 78 -11.94 11.99 8.37
CA VAL A 78 -12.26 10.62 8.88
C VAL A 78 -12.71 10.69 10.33
N TYR A 79 -11.98 11.41 11.17
CA TYR A 79 -12.33 11.56 12.58
C TYR A 79 -13.75 12.15 12.77
N PHE A 80 -14.07 13.24 12.08
CA PHE A 80 -15.37 13.91 12.18
C PHE A 80 -16.53 13.17 11.48
N ARG A 81 -16.26 12.27 10.53
CA ARG A 81 -17.33 11.44 9.94
C ARG A 81 -17.61 10.20 10.78
N VAL A 82 -16.57 9.50 11.24
CA VAL A 82 -16.70 8.19 11.89
C VAL A 82 -16.89 8.32 13.40
N PHE A 83 -16.07 9.12 14.07
CA PHE A 83 -15.99 9.10 15.53
C PHE A 83 -16.92 10.13 16.18
N VAL A 84 -17.07 11.31 15.57
CA VAL A 84 -17.85 12.41 16.13
C VAL A 84 -19.14 12.61 15.33
N GLY A 85 -20.31 12.51 15.97
CA GLY A 85 -21.59 12.81 15.33
C GLY A 85 -22.72 11.88 15.73
N PRO A 86 -23.87 11.93 15.02
CA PRO A 86 -25.00 11.06 15.30
C PRO A 86 -24.59 9.59 15.18
N GLN A 87 -25.02 8.77 16.14
CA GLN A 87 -24.74 7.34 16.13
C GLN A 87 -25.48 6.70 14.97
N HIS A 88 -24.75 6.10 14.05
CA HIS A 88 -25.28 5.38 12.90
C HIS A 88 -24.31 4.28 12.52
N ALA A 89 -24.78 3.04 12.44
CA ALA A 89 -23.96 1.90 12.05
C ALA A 89 -24.80 0.93 11.22
N GLU A 90 -24.51 0.84 9.93
CA GLU A 90 -25.05 -0.19 9.06
C GLU A 90 -24.01 -1.31 8.87
N PRO A 91 -24.40 -2.59 8.92
CA PRO A 91 -23.50 -3.69 8.59
C PRO A 91 -22.95 -3.52 7.17
N GLY A 92 -21.70 -3.94 6.97
CA GLY A 92 -21.10 -3.99 5.65
C GLY A 92 -21.67 -5.14 4.84
N ASP A 93 -21.52 -5.08 3.51
CA ASP A 93 -22.08 -6.07 2.57
C ASP A 93 -21.42 -7.47 2.68
N GLU A 94 -20.46 -7.64 3.60
CA GLU A 94 -19.77 -8.89 3.93
C GLU A 94 -20.54 -9.79 4.91
N HIS A 95 -21.82 -9.50 5.19
CA HIS A 95 -22.69 -10.34 6.02
C HIS A 95 -23.81 -10.98 5.18
N HIS A 96 -23.39 -11.87 4.30
CA HIS A 96 -24.14 -13.07 3.94
C HIS A 96 -23.14 -14.21 4.09
N ASP A 97 -23.57 -15.33 4.67
CA ASP A 97 -22.75 -16.50 5.04
C ASP A 97 -22.09 -16.36 6.41
N ASP A 98 -22.87 -16.59 7.47
CA ASP A 98 -22.54 -17.56 8.50
C ASP A 98 -23.74 -17.73 9.45
N HIS A 99 -24.12 -19.00 9.70
CA HIS A 99 -25.23 -19.48 10.56
C HIS A 99 -26.59 -19.75 9.88
N ALA A 100 -26.59 -20.62 8.86
CA ALA A 100 -27.71 -21.51 8.58
C ALA A 100 -27.29 -22.97 8.87
N HIS A 101 -27.03 -23.28 10.14
CA HIS A 101 -27.08 -24.66 10.65
C HIS A 101 -28.19 -24.71 11.71
N GLY A 102 -29.42 -24.62 11.24
CA GLY A 102 -30.59 -25.08 11.98
C GLY A 102 -30.80 -26.54 11.62
N GLU A 103 -30.64 -27.40 12.62
CA GLU A 103 -30.85 -28.84 12.52
C GLU A 103 -32.23 -29.17 11.92
N GLU A 104 -32.22 -30.20 11.08
CA GLU A 104 -33.40 -30.84 10.54
C GLU A 104 -34.26 -31.47 11.67
N HIS A 105 -35.54 -31.08 11.67
CA HIS A 105 -36.72 -31.85 12.05
C HIS A 105 -36.91 -32.33 13.51
N ASN A 106 -37.82 -31.68 14.25
CA ASN A 106 -39.07 -32.33 14.69
C ASN A 106 -40.16 -31.31 15.13
N HIS A 107 -41.41 -31.73 14.96
CA HIS A 107 -42.68 -30.98 15.02
C HIS A 107 -42.96 -30.14 16.29
N ASP A 108 -43.50 -28.92 16.13
CA ASP A 108 -44.87 -28.62 16.61
C ASP A 108 -45.42 -27.31 16.01
N ALA A 109 -46.73 -27.28 15.78
CA ALA A 109 -47.44 -26.15 15.19
C ALA A 109 -47.75 -25.07 16.25
N GLY A 110 -47.20 -23.88 16.05
CA GLY A 110 -47.51 -22.71 16.87
C GLY A 110 -47.24 -21.42 16.09
N GLN A 111 -48.31 -20.72 15.71
CA GLN A 111 -48.27 -19.36 15.20
C GLN A 111 -47.51 -18.44 16.16
N HIS A 112 -46.48 -17.73 15.67
CA HIS A 112 -46.19 -16.34 16.03
C HIS A 112 -45.27 -15.76 14.94
N GLY A 113 -45.83 -14.85 14.14
CA GLY A 113 -45.06 -14.03 13.21
C GLY A 113 -44.48 -12.85 13.96
N ASP A 114 -43.25 -13.00 14.45
CA ASP A 114 -42.45 -11.89 14.93
C ASP A 114 -41.37 -11.61 13.89
N HIS A 115 -41.60 -10.56 13.09
CA HIS A 115 -40.56 -9.93 12.28
C HIS A 115 -39.54 -9.29 13.24
N HIS A 116 -38.60 -10.08 13.74
CA HIS A 116 -37.40 -9.56 14.36
C HIS A 116 -36.60 -8.83 13.28
N SER A 117 -36.71 -7.51 13.23
CA SER A 117 -35.72 -6.67 12.57
C SER A 117 -34.43 -6.82 13.36
N ASP A 118 -33.52 -7.67 12.89
CA ASP A 118 -32.18 -7.84 13.45
C ASP A 118 -31.45 -6.50 13.42
N HIS A 119 -31.59 -5.73 14.51
CA HIS A 119 -30.86 -4.50 14.70
C HIS A 119 -29.39 -4.87 14.94
N PHE A 120 -28.55 -4.61 13.93
CA PHE A 120 -27.11 -4.78 14.04
C PHE A 120 -26.55 -3.93 15.21
N HIS A 121 -25.99 -4.60 16.21
CA HIS A 121 -25.33 -3.96 17.34
C HIS A 121 -23.81 -4.16 17.23
N PRO A 122 -23.02 -3.11 16.93
CA PRO A 122 -21.57 -3.23 16.86
C PRO A 122 -20.98 -3.57 18.24
N HIS A 123 -20.30 -4.71 18.34
CA HIS A 123 -19.62 -5.12 19.57
C HIS A 123 -18.32 -4.34 19.75
N ALA A 124 -18.04 -3.91 20.99
CA ALA A 124 -16.81 -3.19 21.30
C ALA A 124 -15.58 -4.11 21.18
N PRO A 125 -14.40 -3.55 20.83
CA PRO A 125 -13.17 -4.34 20.76
C PRO A 125 -12.78 -4.93 22.12
N GLY A 126 -12.21 -6.13 22.07
CA GLY A 126 -11.70 -6.82 23.26
C GLY A 126 -10.54 -6.09 23.94
N TRP A 127 -10.24 -6.49 25.17
CA TRP A 127 -9.23 -5.85 26.02
C TRP A 127 -7.82 -5.82 25.38
N ALA A 128 -7.45 -6.86 24.63
CA ALA A 128 -6.14 -6.96 23.99
C ALA A 128 -5.91 -5.84 22.96
N ILE A 129 -6.93 -5.52 22.15
CA ILE A 129 -6.87 -4.43 21.16
C ILE A 129 -6.77 -3.09 21.89
N ASN A 130 -7.60 -2.88 22.92
CA ASN A 130 -7.57 -1.64 23.70
C ASN A 130 -6.20 -1.42 24.39
N LEU A 131 -5.55 -2.48 24.86
CA LEU A 131 -4.20 -2.39 25.43
C LEU A 131 -3.19 -1.90 24.39
N VAL A 132 -3.17 -2.50 23.20
CA VAL A 132 -2.26 -2.08 22.12
C VAL A 132 -2.50 -0.62 21.74
N LEU A 133 -3.75 -0.21 21.57
CA LEU A 133 -4.11 1.18 21.25
C LEU A 133 -3.64 2.17 22.32
N CYS A 134 -3.83 1.83 23.60
CA CYS A 134 -3.38 2.67 24.71
C CYS A 134 -1.85 2.80 24.75
N VAL A 135 -1.12 1.68 24.61
CA VAL A 135 0.35 1.67 24.61
C VAL A 135 0.90 2.52 23.46
N LEU A 136 0.36 2.36 22.25
CA LEU A 136 0.79 3.15 21.09
C LEU A 136 0.47 4.64 21.24
N ALA A 137 -0.71 4.98 21.76
CA ALA A 137 -1.08 6.38 21.99
C ALA A 137 -0.17 7.04 23.04
N LEU A 138 0.12 6.33 24.15
CA LEU A 138 1.04 6.82 25.18
C LEU A 138 2.47 6.96 24.64
N ALA A 139 2.96 5.98 23.87
CA ALA A 139 4.27 6.05 23.24
C ALA A 139 4.37 7.24 22.26
N SER A 140 3.31 7.48 21.48
CA SER A 140 3.22 8.62 20.56
C SER A 140 3.32 9.97 21.27
N ILE A 141 2.71 10.10 22.46
CA ILE A 141 2.79 11.31 23.29
C ILE A 141 4.16 11.41 23.97
N ALA A 142 4.67 10.30 24.51
CA ALA A 142 5.99 10.26 25.16
C ALA A 142 7.12 10.66 24.19
N ALA A 143 6.99 10.32 22.91
CA ALA A 143 7.91 10.71 21.84
C ALA A 143 8.06 12.23 21.67
N ILE A 144 7.13 13.05 22.18
CA ILE A 144 7.28 14.52 22.16
C ILE A 144 8.50 14.94 23.00
N SER A 145 8.75 14.26 24.12
CA SER A 145 9.88 14.59 25.00
C SER A 145 11.23 14.40 24.30
N LEU A 146 11.34 13.45 23.36
CA LEU A 146 12.55 13.23 22.56
C LEU A 146 12.94 14.45 21.71
N ALA A 147 11.97 15.27 21.30
CA ALA A 147 12.27 16.52 20.57
C ALA A 147 12.98 17.57 21.46
N TYR A 148 12.91 17.41 22.78
CA TYR A 148 13.52 18.31 23.76
C TYR A 148 14.80 17.75 24.39
N ILE A 149 15.13 16.49 24.14
CA ILE A 149 16.35 15.84 24.63
C ILE A 149 17.52 16.21 23.72
N ASP A 150 18.62 16.60 24.37
CA ASP A 150 19.92 16.92 23.78
C ASP A 150 19.92 18.13 22.82
N LYS A 151 19.72 19.33 23.39
CA LYS A 151 19.78 20.61 22.66
C LYS A 151 21.21 21.07 22.32
N GLU A 152 22.25 20.36 22.78
CA GLU A 152 23.64 20.80 22.60
C GLU A 152 24.11 20.69 21.14
N ALA A 153 23.43 19.91 20.30
CA ALA A 153 23.70 19.76 18.87
C ALA A 153 22.83 20.62 17.93
N HIS A 154 22.28 21.75 18.40
CA HIS A 154 21.46 22.72 17.64
C HIS A 154 20.13 22.21 17.03
N HIS A 155 19.81 20.90 17.06
CA HIS A 155 18.59 20.34 16.43
C HIS A 155 17.78 19.34 17.28
N GLY A 156 18.18 19.04 18.52
CA GLY A 156 17.53 17.99 19.35
C GLY A 156 17.71 16.57 18.78
N TRP A 157 17.32 15.53 19.51
CA TRP A 157 17.53 14.14 19.07
C TRP A 157 16.91 13.80 17.71
N VAL A 158 15.67 14.27 17.45
CA VAL A 158 14.98 14.07 16.16
C VAL A 158 15.71 14.80 15.04
N GLY A 159 16.24 15.98 15.32
CA GLY A 159 16.98 16.76 14.35
C GLY A 159 18.35 16.18 14.01
N ALA A 160 19.04 15.62 15.01
CA ALA A 160 20.26 14.86 14.78
C ALA A 160 20.02 13.68 13.82
N MET A 161 18.93 12.93 13.99
CA MET A 161 18.58 11.84 13.07
C MET A 161 18.34 12.28 11.63
N VAL A 162 17.74 13.45 11.42
CA VAL A 162 17.48 13.97 10.07
C VAL A 162 18.75 14.54 9.46
N HIS A 163 19.58 15.21 10.26
CA HIS A 163 20.89 15.69 9.82
C HIS A 163 21.85 14.54 9.46
N ASP A 164 21.81 13.44 10.21
CA ASP A 164 22.61 12.23 9.97
C ASP A 164 21.98 11.30 8.90
N SER A 165 20.84 11.68 8.33
CA SER A 165 20.17 10.90 7.30
C SER A 165 20.91 10.97 5.98
N THR A 166 20.93 9.86 5.23
CA THR A 166 21.37 9.87 3.83
C THR A 166 20.51 10.77 2.94
N ALA A 167 19.35 11.24 3.41
CA ALA A 167 18.56 12.25 2.73
C ALA A 167 19.14 13.67 2.83
N TYR A 168 20.03 13.93 3.82
CA TYR A 168 20.78 15.18 3.97
C TYR A 168 22.00 15.21 3.02
N PHE A 169 21.79 14.81 1.77
CA PHE A 169 22.81 14.92 0.73
C PHE A 169 23.15 16.39 0.51
N HIS A 170 24.45 16.71 0.52
CA HIS A 170 24.96 18.01 0.11
C HIS A 170 24.48 18.29 -1.31
N SER A 171 23.49 19.17 -1.43
CA SER A 171 22.95 19.58 -2.72
C SER A 171 24.11 20.11 -3.58
N PRO A 172 24.24 19.72 -4.86
CA PRO A 172 25.28 20.26 -5.74
C PRO A 172 25.17 21.78 -5.94
N TYR A 173 24.05 22.40 -5.54
CA TYR A 173 23.88 23.85 -5.47
C TYR A 173 24.57 24.50 -4.25
N VAL A 174 24.81 23.73 -3.18
CA VAL A 174 25.55 24.18 -1.98
C VAL A 174 27.05 24.16 -2.27
N ASP A 175 27.56 23.11 -2.93
CA ASP A 175 28.97 23.06 -3.34
C ASP A 175 29.32 24.12 -4.40
N ALA A 176 28.40 24.44 -5.32
CA ALA A 176 28.58 25.53 -6.28
C ALA A 176 28.67 26.92 -5.60
N ALA A 177 28.01 27.12 -4.45
CA ALA A 177 28.14 28.35 -3.67
C ALA A 177 29.45 28.40 -2.87
N HIS A 178 29.99 27.25 -2.44
CA HIS A 178 31.29 27.15 -1.77
C HIS A 178 32.49 27.25 -2.73
N HIS A 179 32.36 26.77 -3.97
CA HIS A 179 33.40 26.87 -5.00
C HIS A 179 33.52 28.25 -5.69
N VAL A 180 32.54 29.15 -5.53
CA VAL A 180 32.65 30.54 -6.01
C VAL A 180 33.39 31.45 -5.02
N THR A 181 33.58 31.00 -3.77
CA THR A 181 34.34 31.72 -2.73
C THR A 181 35.74 31.14 -2.45
N SER A 182 36.24 30.23 -3.28
CA SER A 182 37.62 29.70 -3.14
C SER A 182 38.66 30.51 -3.92
N GLY A 183 38.43 31.83 -4.08
CA GLY A 183 39.44 32.79 -4.49
C GLY A 183 39.98 33.50 -3.26
N GLU A 184 41.16 33.07 -2.80
CA GLU A 184 42.11 33.79 -1.94
C GLU A 184 41.54 34.68 -0.82
N VAL A 185 41.45 34.20 0.43
CA VAL A 185 41.95 34.95 1.61
C VAL A 185 42.34 33.96 2.72
N HIS A 186 43.53 34.23 3.26
CA HIS A 186 44.24 33.67 4.40
C HIS A 186 43.42 33.21 5.62
N ALA A 187 44.01 32.21 6.29
CA ALA A 187 43.68 31.72 7.62
C ALA A 187 43.44 32.85 8.65
N VAL A 188 42.28 32.79 9.30
CA VAL A 188 42.01 33.45 10.59
C VAL A 188 41.19 32.48 11.43
N ASP A 189 41.76 32.02 12.54
CA ASP A 189 41.04 31.37 13.63
C ASP A 189 39.93 32.31 14.13
N GLY A 190 38.68 31.91 13.91
CA GLY A 190 37.48 32.60 14.37
C GLY A 190 36.26 31.68 14.18
N PRO A 191 35.20 31.82 15.00
CA PRO A 191 34.08 30.89 14.97
C PRO A 191 33.49 30.92 13.56
N VAL A 192 33.39 29.76 12.92
CA VAL A 192 32.77 29.60 11.61
C VAL A 192 31.30 29.95 11.78
N GLY A 193 31.01 31.24 11.67
CA GLY A 193 29.66 31.77 11.64
C GLY A 193 29.02 31.27 10.36
N HIS A 194 28.25 30.19 10.47
CA HIS A 194 27.22 29.85 9.50
C HIS A 194 26.38 31.11 9.30
N LYS A 195 26.58 31.79 8.16
CA LYS A 195 25.81 32.97 7.79
C LYS A 195 24.33 32.62 7.96
N ALA A 196 23.63 33.48 8.71
CA ALA A 196 22.27 33.31 9.21
C ALA A 196 21.34 32.56 8.22
N PRO A 197 20.53 31.60 8.71
CA PRO A 197 19.56 30.90 7.88
C PRO A 197 18.71 31.94 7.16
N LYS A 198 18.52 31.77 5.85
CA LYS A 198 17.77 32.70 5.01
C LYS A 198 16.45 33.01 5.71
N ALA A 199 16.29 34.29 6.07
CA ALA A 199 15.12 34.71 6.80
C ALA A 199 13.88 34.51 5.92
N VAL A 200 13.00 33.58 6.28
CA VAL A 200 11.70 33.46 5.65
C VAL A 200 10.84 34.56 6.26
N LEU A 201 10.48 35.57 5.45
CA LEU A 201 9.74 36.76 5.91
C LEU A 201 10.46 37.59 7.01
N GLY A 202 11.79 37.55 7.07
CA GLY A 202 12.56 38.28 8.08
C GLY A 202 12.65 37.58 9.45
N MET A 203 12.07 36.39 9.59
CA MET A 203 12.20 35.52 10.76
C MET A 203 13.16 34.36 10.47
N ASP A 204 13.75 33.77 11.51
CA ASP A 204 14.46 32.50 11.41
C ASP A 204 13.59 31.44 10.70
N ALA A 205 14.17 30.67 9.78
CA ALA A 205 13.42 29.77 8.90
C ALA A 205 12.61 28.73 9.67
N HIS A 206 13.17 28.18 10.75
CA HIS A 206 12.47 27.22 11.60
C HIS A 206 11.33 27.89 12.38
N SER A 207 11.58 29.06 12.96
CA SER A 207 10.55 29.84 13.66
C SER A 207 9.38 30.26 12.75
N ALA A 208 9.68 30.63 11.49
CA ALA A 208 8.69 30.96 10.49
C ALA A 208 7.86 29.74 10.06
N MET A 209 8.52 28.58 9.87
CA MET A 209 7.83 27.35 9.49
C MET A 209 6.93 26.85 10.59
N ILE A 210 7.33 26.92 11.86
CA ILE A 210 6.49 26.53 13.00
C ILE A 210 5.14 27.24 12.95
N LEU A 211 5.15 28.52 12.62
CA LEU A 211 3.95 29.34 12.51
C LEU A 211 3.15 29.00 11.25
N ILE A 212 3.79 28.94 10.08
CA ILE A 212 3.11 28.69 8.79
C ILE A 212 2.51 27.29 8.75
N SER A 213 3.29 26.26 9.10
CA SER A 213 2.88 24.87 9.11
C SER A 213 1.84 24.61 10.20
N GLY A 214 2.02 25.19 11.39
CA GLY A 214 1.06 25.12 12.49
C GLY A 214 -0.29 25.76 12.13
N CYS A 215 -0.29 26.97 11.55
CA CYS A 215 -1.50 27.62 11.06
C CYS A 215 -2.15 26.81 9.93
N GLY A 216 -1.36 26.22 9.02
CA GLY A 216 -1.84 25.36 7.96
C GLY A 216 -2.54 24.09 8.48
N ALA A 217 -1.95 23.43 9.48
CA ALA A 217 -2.54 22.27 10.13
C ALA A 217 -3.87 22.63 10.79
N ILE A 218 -3.90 23.70 11.60
CA ILE A 218 -5.11 24.21 12.25
C ILE A 218 -6.18 24.55 11.21
N LEU A 219 -5.82 25.22 10.12
CA LEU A 219 -6.74 25.54 9.02
C LEU A 219 -7.35 24.27 8.41
N GLY A 220 -6.53 23.25 8.13
CA GLY A 220 -7.01 21.96 7.61
C GLY A 220 -7.99 21.27 8.57
N VAL A 221 -7.70 21.27 9.87
CA VAL A 221 -8.60 20.73 10.90
C VAL A 221 -9.90 21.51 10.97
N LEU A 222 -9.84 22.85 11.00
CA LEU A 222 -11.02 23.71 11.05
C LEU A 222 -11.89 23.54 9.80
N LEU A 223 -11.29 23.42 8.62
CA LEU A 223 -12.00 23.17 7.37
C LEU A 223 -12.70 21.81 7.42
N ALA A 224 -12.02 20.77 7.90
CA ALA A 224 -12.62 19.45 8.09
C ALA A 224 -13.78 19.49 9.09
N ALA A 225 -13.62 20.19 10.21
CA ALA A 225 -14.66 20.35 11.23
C ALA A 225 -15.88 21.11 10.67
N PHE A 226 -15.66 22.16 9.89
CA PHE A 226 -16.71 22.96 9.29
C PHE A 226 -17.50 22.19 8.22
N LEU A 227 -16.81 21.40 7.39
CA LEU A 227 -17.40 20.71 6.24
C LEU A 227 -18.02 19.35 6.59
N HIS A 228 -17.41 18.60 7.51
CA HIS A 228 -17.79 17.22 7.86
C HIS A 228 -18.28 17.06 9.30
N GLY A 229 -18.02 18.03 10.17
CA GLY A 229 -18.38 17.95 11.59
C GLY A 229 -19.88 17.98 11.85
N PRO A 230 -20.34 17.41 12.98
CA PRO A 230 -21.74 17.39 13.37
C PRO A 230 -22.26 18.75 13.83
N LYS A 231 -23.57 18.94 13.74
CA LYS A 231 -24.26 20.14 14.25
C LYS A 231 -24.36 20.10 15.77
N GLY A 232 -23.81 21.10 16.44
CA GLY A 232 -24.22 21.48 17.80
C GLY A 232 -24.00 20.42 18.89
N TRP A 233 -23.08 19.48 18.71
CA TRP A 233 -22.72 18.55 19.78
C TRP A 233 -22.00 19.33 20.91
N GLN A 234 -22.71 19.58 22.02
CA GLN A 234 -22.22 20.28 23.23
C GLN A 234 -21.62 21.69 23.00
N GLY A 235 -21.96 22.36 21.88
CA GLY A 235 -21.45 23.69 21.55
C GLY A 235 -19.98 23.75 21.07
N LEU A 236 -19.32 22.59 20.90
CA LEU A 236 -17.88 22.51 20.59
C LEU A 236 -17.56 22.48 19.08
N PHE A 237 -18.51 22.11 18.22
CA PHE A 237 -18.27 21.90 16.78
C PHE A 237 -19.02 22.89 15.88
N ILE A 238 -18.31 23.44 14.89
CA ILE A 238 -18.77 24.46 13.91
C ILE A 238 -19.51 23.82 12.71
N GLY A 239 -19.62 22.50 12.71
CA GLY A 239 -20.21 21.71 11.64
C GLY A 239 -21.74 21.81 11.56
N GLY A 240 -22.30 21.34 10.46
CA GLY A 240 -23.75 21.35 10.21
C GLY A 240 -24.38 19.97 10.01
N ARG A 241 -23.61 18.90 10.20
CA ARG A 241 -24.03 17.54 9.85
C ARG A 241 -24.99 16.94 10.90
N THR A 242 -26.15 16.47 10.46
CA THR A 242 -27.16 15.79 11.31
C THR A 242 -27.37 14.32 10.95
N GLU A 243 -26.89 13.88 9.79
CA GLU A 243 -26.97 12.50 9.29
C GLU A 243 -25.56 11.95 9.03
N ALA A 244 -25.38 10.63 9.03
CA ALA A 244 -24.09 10.01 8.67
C ALA A 244 -23.76 10.16 7.17
N ALA A 245 -24.77 9.98 6.32
CA ALA A 245 -24.60 9.92 4.88
C ALA A 245 -24.23 11.27 4.26
N LYS A 246 -24.84 12.37 4.72
CA LYS A 246 -24.76 13.69 4.08
C LYS A 246 -23.88 14.66 4.87
N CYS A 247 -23.09 15.45 4.16
CA CYS A 247 -22.27 16.53 4.73
C CYS A 247 -22.29 17.78 3.84
N ARG A 248 -21.79 18.91 4.35
CA ARG A 248 -21.74 20.17 3.58
C ARG A 248 -20.84 20.04 2.35
N MET A 249 -19.79 19.22 2.45
CA MET A 249 -18.87 18.97 1.33
C MET A 249 -19.57 18.34 0.13
N ASP A 250 -20.67 17.60 0.30
CA ASP A 250 -21.36 16.95 -0.83
C ASP A 250 -21.97 17.98 -1.79
N GLY A 251 -22.42 19.12 -1.27
CA GLY A 251 -22.90 20.25 -2.09
C GLY A 251 -21.76 20.93 -2.83
N ILE A 252 -20.62 21.12 -2.15
CA ILE A 252 -19.42 21.76 -2.72
C ILE A 252 -18.78 20.87 -3.79
N ALA A 253 -18.68 19.57 -3.54
CA ALA A 253 -18.10 18.60 -4.46
C ALA A 253 -18.80 18.62 -5.82
N ARG A 254 -20.13 18.77 -5.85
CA ARG A 254 -20.90 18.90 -7.10
C ARG A 254 -20.49 20.10 -7.95
N MET A 255 -20.00 21.18 -7.33
CA MET A 255 -19.50 22.36 -8.05
C MET A 255 -18.18 22.10 -8.78
N PHE A 256 -17.38 21.15 -8.30
CA PHE A 256 -16.10 20.77 -8.91
C PHE A 256 -16.23 19.76 -10.06
N GLY A 257 -17.46 19.45 -10.49
CA GLY A 257 -17.74 18.64 -11.67
C GLY A 257 -17.11 17.24 -11.61
N PRO A 258 -16.22 16.86 -12.56
CA PRO A 258 -15.68 15.50 -12.64
C PRO A 258 -14.55 15.21 -11.65
N ILE A 259 -13.95 16.23 -11.02
CA ILE A 259 -12.75 16.06 -10.18
C ILE A 259 -12.99 15.11 -8.99
N PRO A 260 -14.08 15.24 -8.20
CA PRO A 260 -14.35 14.30 -7.12
C PRO A 260 -14.51 12.87 -7.61
N LYS A 261 -15.16 12.68 -8.77
CA LYS A 261 -15.33 11.35 -9.37
C LYS A 261 -13.99 10.75 -9.81
N LEU A 262 -13.06 11.55 -10.32
CA LEU A 262 -11.70 11.08 -10.63
C LEU A 262 -10.96 10.64 -9.36
N ALA A 263 -11.02 11.47 -8.30
CA ALA A 263 -10.37 11.17 -7.03
C ALA A 263 -10.99 9.94 -6.31
N GLU A 264 -12.31 9.76 -6.40
CA GLU A 264 -13.03 8.58 -5.90
C GLU A 264 -12.57 7.29 -6.58
N ASN A 265 -12.28 7.36 -7.89
CA ASN A 265 -11.72 6.24 -8.67
C ASN A 265 -10.18 6.24 -8.66
N LYS A 266 -9.54 6.79 -7.61
CA LYS A 266 -8.07 6.78 -7.42
C LYS A 266 -7.27 7.29 -8.64
N TRP A 267 -7.82 8.26 -9.36
CA TRP A 267 -7.24 8.80 -10.60
C TRP A 267 -7.09 7.78 -11.74
N TYR A 268 -7.83 6.68 -11.69
CA TYR A 268 -7.79 5.57 -12.64
C TYR A 268 -6.39 4.93 -12.82
N VAL A 269 -5.50 5.10 -11.84
CA VAL A 269 -4.12 4.58 -11.90
C VAL A 269 -4.13 3.05 -11.93
N ASP A 270 -5.00 2.42 -11.14
CA ASP A 270 -5.13 0.96 -11.07
C ASP A 270 -5.60 0.39 -12.42
N GLU A 271 -6.57 1.04 -13.06
CA GLU A 271 -7.13 0.66 -14.36
C GLU A 271 -6.13 0.86 -15.50
N ILE A 272 -5.39 1.97 -15.47
CA ILE A 272 -4.32 2.24 -16.44
C ILE A 272 -3.19 1.21 -16.28
N TYR A 273 -2.77 0.93 -15.05
CA TYR A 273 -1.77 -0.10 -14.75
C TYR A 273 -2.24 -1.47 -15.23
N HIS A 274 -3.50 -1.81 -14.97
CA HIS A 274 -4.07 -3.06 -15.43
C HIS A 274 -4.13 -3.14 -16.96
N ALA A 275 -4.52 -2.07 -17.64
CA ALA A 275 -4.66 -2.03 -19.09
C ALA A 275 -3.30 -2.06 -19.82
N ILE A 276 -2.30 -1.33 -19.31
CA ILE A 276 -1.00 -1.16 -19.98
C ILE A 276 -0.03 -2.27 -19.62
N LEU A 277 -0.02 -2.72 -18.36
CA LEU A 277 0.97 -3.70 -17.88
C LEU A 277 0.35 -5.07 -17.67
N VAL A 278 -0.70 -5.17 -16.85
CA VAL A 278 -1.23 -6.49 -16.43
C VAL A 278 -1.88 -7.25 -17.59
N ALA A 279 -2.76 -6.62 -18.36
CA ALA A 279 -3.51 -7.29 -19.42
C ALA A 279 -2.60 -7.80 -20.55
N PRO A 280 -1.63 -7.02 -21.08
CA PRO A 280 -0.69 -7.52 -22.08
C PRO A 280 0.19 -8.64 -21.56
N LEU A 281 0.70 -8.52 -20.34
CA LEU A 281 1.50 -9.59 -19.71
C LEU A 281 0.68 -10.87 -19.53
N ARG A 282 -0.61 -10.75 -19.18
CA ARG A 282 -1.52 -11.90 -19.10
C ARG A 282 -1.72 -12.56 -20.47
N VAL A 283 -1.88 -11.79 -21.54
CA VAL A 283 -1.98 -12.33 -22.91
C VAL A 283 -0.68 -13.06 -23.30
N ILE A 284 0.48 -12.45 -23.05
CA ILE A 284 1.79 -13.07 -23.32
C ILE A 284 1.94 -14.38 -22.53
N SER A 285 1.51 -14.42 -21.27
CA SER A 285 1.51 -15.63 -20.46
C SER A 285 0.65 -16.75 -21.07
N HIS A 286 -0.52 -16.43 -21.61
CA HIS A 286 -1.36 -17.43 -22.30
C HIS A 286 -0.73 -17.91 -23.61
N ILE A 287 -0.04 -17.03 -24.35
CA ILE A 287 0.70 -17.41 -25.56
C ILE A 287 1.81 -18.40 -25.20
N PHE A 288 2.61 -18.10 -24.18
CA PHE A 288 3.67 -19.02 -23.73
C PHE A 288 3.12 -20.35 -23.25
N HIS A 289 2.02 -20.34 -22.51
CA HIS A 289 1.35 -21.57 -22.08
C HIS A 289 0.87 -22.42 -23.27
N TRP A 290 0.35 -21.76 -24.32
CA TRP A 290 -0.06 -22.46 -25.53
C TRP A 290 1.14 -23.03 -26.31
N ILE A 291 2.24 -22.27 -26.39
CA ILE A 291 3.49 -22.75 -26.99
C ILE A 291 4.03 -23.96 -26.23
N ASP A 292 4.04 -23.93 -24.90
CA ASP A 292 4.49 -25.04 -24.06
C ASP A 292 3.66 -26.31 -24.34
N LYS A 293 2.32 -26.18 -24.33
CA LYS A 293 1.42 -27.28 -24.68
C LYS A 293 1.53 -27.80 -26.11
N LEU A 294 1.87 -26.95 -27.07
CA LEU A 294 1.99 -27.39 -28.46
C LEU A 294 3.36 -28.01 -28.73
N LEU A 295 4.42 -27.33 -28.29
CA LEU A 295 5.79 -27.66 -28.63
C LEU A 295 6.40 -28.63 -27.62
N VAL A 296 6.35 -28.34 -26.33
CA VAL A 296 6.98 -29.17 -25.31
C VAL A 296 6.22 -30.48 -25.14
N ASP A 297 4.92 -30.42 -24.88
CA ASP A 297 4.10 -31.65 -24.78
C ASP A 297 4.08 -32.41 -26.12
N GLY A 298 4.03 -31.69 -27.25
CA GLY A 298 4.07 -32.30 -28.58
C GLY A 298 5.34 -33.11 -28.83
N ILE A 299 6.50 -32.55 -28.48
CA ILE A 299 7.80 -33.24 -28.58
C ILE A 299 7.82 -34.45 -27.67
N VAL A 300 7.42 -34.32 -26.41
CA VAL A 300 7.41 -35.43 -25.45
C VAL A 300 6.50 -36.57 -25.93
N ASN A 301 5.31 -36.24 -26.45
CA ASN A 301 4.38 -37.22 -27.00
C ASN A 301 4.93 -37.91 -28.25
N LEU A 302 5.65 -37.19 -29.12
CA LEU A 302 6.32 -37.77 -30.27
C LEU A 302 7.38 -38.80 -29.84
N PHE A 303 8.22 -38.45 -28.86
CA PHE A 303 9.20 -39.39 -28.30
C PHE A 303 8.53 -40.61 -27.65
N GLY A 304 7.36 -40.45 -27.02
CA GLY A 304 6.57 -41.57 -26.52
C GLY A 304 5.92 -42.44 -27.62
N PHE A 305 5.61 -41.84 -28.77
CA PHE A 305 5.00 -42.52 -29.91
C PHE A 305 6.02 -43.36 -30.71
N ILE A 306 7.25 -42.87 -30.90
CA ILE A 306 8.27 -43.52 -31.73
C ILE A 306 8.48 -45.01 -31.33
N PRO A 307 8.75 -45.37 -30.06
CA PRO A 307 8.94 -46.77 -29.67
C PRO A 307 7.70 -47.63 -29.91
N ARG A 308 6.50 -47.06 -29.72
CA ARG A 308 5.23 -47.77 -29.95
C ARG A 308 5.01 -48.06 -31.44
N LEU A 309 5.36 -47.11 -32.30
CA LEU A 309 5.35 -47.29 -33.74
C LEU A 309 6.32 -48.40 -34.15
N PHE A 310 7.56 -48.38 -33.65
CA PHE A 310 8.54 -49.45 -33.88
C PHE A 310 8.02 -50.82 -33.41
N ALA A 311 7.44 -50.88 -32.21
CA ALA A 311 6.84 -52.11 -31.69
C ALA A 311 5.70 -52.61 -32.58
N TRP A 312 4.84 -51.72 -33.07
CA TRP A 312 3.74 -52.06 -33.99
C TRP A 312 4.25 -52.60 -35.33
N ILE A 313 5.32 -52.04 -35.88
CA ILE A 313 5.95 -52.51 -37.13
C ILE A 313 6.63 -53.88 -36.95
N ILE A 314 7.29 -54.11 -35.81
CA ILE A 314 8.02 -55.36 -35.55
C ILE A 314 7.06 -56.50 -35.16
N ARG A 315 5.94 -56.20 -34.49
CA ARG A 315 5.01 -57.20 -33.94
C ARG A 315 4.51 -58.23 -34.96
N PRO A 316 4.15 -57.89 -36.22
CA PRO A 316 3.74 -58.86 -37.24
C PRO A 316 4.80 -59.92 -37.58
N SER A 317 6.08 -59.68 -37.29
CA SER A 317 7.15 -60.67 -37.47
C SER A 317 7.01 -61.87 -36.51
N GLN A 318 6.25 -61.71 -35.43
CA GLN A 318 5.95 -62.74 -34.44
C GLN A 318 4.55 -63.33 -34.67
N SER A 319 4.36 -64.03 -35.78
CA SER A 319 3.04 -64.57 -36.20
C SER A 319 2.65 -65.90 -35.54
N GLY A 320 3.56 -66.53 -34.78
CA GLY A 320 3.32 -67.85 -34.16
C GLY A 320 3.36 -69.04 -35.13
N VAL A 321 3.59 -68.80 -36.43
CA VAL A 321 3.68 -69.84 -37.45
C VAL A 321 5.12 -70.37 -37.53
N LEU A 322 5.33 -71.66 -37.22
CA LEU A 322 6.65 -72.32 -37.21
C LEU A 322 7.43 -72.16 -38.53
N GLN A 323 6.73 -72.19 -39.67
CA GLN A 323 7.34 -72.00 -41.00
C GLN A 323 7.98 -70.61 -41.16
N GLY A 324 7.36 -69.57 -40.60
CA GLY A 324 7.88 -68.20 -40.64
C GLY A 324 9.19 -68.07 -39.85
N TYR A 325 9.29 -68.75 -38.71
CA TYR A 325 10.53 -68.78 -37.92
C TYR A 325 11.68 -69.47 -38.67
N ALA A 326 11.42 -70.60 -39.32
CA ALA A 326 12.44 -71.32 -40.10
C ALA A 326 12.99 -70.47 -41.26
N VAL A 327 12.12 -69.74 -41.97
CA VAL A 327 12.53 -68.82 -43.05
C VAL A 327 13.37 -67.67 -42.50
N ASN A 328 12.96 -67.05 -41.39
CA ASN A 328 13.72 -65.98 -40.75
C ASN A 328 15.12 -66.43 -40.29
N MET A 329 15.23 -67.64 -39.72
CA MET A 329 16.51 -68.21 -39.30
C MET A 329 17.44 -68.49 -40.48
N ALA A 330 16.92 -69.11 -41.56
CA ALA A 330 17.70 -69.36 -42.77
C ALA A 330 18.18 -68.06 -43.42
N GLY A 331 17.31 -67.04 -43.49
CA GLY A 331 17.68 -65.71 -43.98
C GLY A 331 18.76 -65.05 -43.13
N GLY A 332 18.64 -65.13 -41.79
CA GLY A 332 19.65 -64.63 -40.86
C GLY A 332 21.02 -65.30 -41.03
N LEU A 333 21.04 -66.62 -41.24
CA LEU A 333 22.27 -67.38 -41.51
C LEU A 333 22.95 -66.92 -42.82
N VAL A 334 22.17 -66.75 -43.90
CA VAL A 334 22.70 -66.26 -45.18
C VAL A 334 23.30 -64.86 -45.05
N ILE A 335 22.60 -63.94 -44.37
CA ILE A 335 23.10 -62.58 -44.11
C ILE A 335 24.37 -62.62 -43.28
N LEU A 336 24.42 -63.45 -42.22
CA LEU A 336 25.60 -63.58 -41.37
C LEU A 336 26.80 -64.12 -42.16
N LEU A 337 26.61 -65.17 -42.95
CA LEU A 337 27.66 -65.71 -43.81
C LEU A 337 28.13 -64.68 -44.85
N PHE A 338 27.22 -63.89 -45.41
CA PHE A 338 27.58 -62.81 -46.33
C PHE A 338 28.39 -61.70 -45.64
N VAL A 339 27.99 -61.26 -44.45
CA VAL A 339 28.75 -60.26 -43.67
C VAL A 339 30.14 -60.79 -43.33
N VAL A 340 30.24 -62.04 -42.87
CA VAL A 340 31.52 -62.68 -42.58
C VAL A 340 32.39 -62.76 -43.84
N LEU A 341 31.83 -63.16 -44.98
CA LEU A 341 32.55 -63.20 -46.25
C LEU A 341 33.09 -61.82 -46.64
N VAL A 342 32.26 -60.78 -46.56
CA VAL A 342 32.67 -59.39 -46.85
C VAL A 342 33.78 -58.93 -45.91
N VAL A 343 33.67 -59.23 -44.61
CA VAL A 343 34.69 -58.89 -43.62
C VAL A 343 35.99 -59.64 -43.89
N VAL A 344 35.94 -60.94 -44.18
CA VAL A 344 37.11 -61.77 -44.49
C VAL A 344 37.78 -61.31 -45.78
N MET A 345 37.01 -61.01 -46.83
CA MET A 345 37.54 -60.48 -48.08
C MET A 345 38.21 -59.11 -47.89
N ARG A 346 37.66 -58.25 -47.02
CA ARG A 346 38.30 -56.97 -46.65
C ARG A 346 39.55 -57.14 -45.80
N ALA A 347 39.54 -58.07 -44.85
CA ALA A 347 40.71 -58.36 -44.01
C ALA A 347 41.84 -59.03 -44.79
N GLY A 348 41.52 -59.89 -45.75
CA GLY A 348 42.48 -60.55 -46.64
C GLY A 348 43.03 -59.65 -47.76
N GLY A 349 42.47 -58.46 -47.97
CA GLY A 349 42.98 -57.45 -48.92
C GLY A 349 43.95 -56.44 -48.31
N ALA A 350 44.24 -56.54 -47.00
CA ALA A 350 45.12 -55.63 -46.26
C ALA A 350 46.45 -56.30 -45.82
N ALA A 351 46.85 -57.38 -46.49
CA ALA A 351 48.10 -58.10 -46.24
C ALA A 351 48.96 -58.16 -47.51
#